data_AF-A0A5K0WZM4-F1
#
_entry.id   AF-A0A5K0WZM4-F1
#
_cell.length_a   1.000
_cell.length_b   1.000
_cell.length_c   1.000
_cell.angle_alpha   90.00
_cell.angle_beta   90.00
_cell.angle_gamma   90.00
#
_symmetry.space_group_name_H-M   'P 1'
#
loop_
_entity.id
_entity.type
_entity.pdbx_description
1 polymer ?
#
loop_
_entity_poly.entity_id
_entity_poly.type
_entity_poly.pdbx_seq_one_letter_code
_entity_poly.pdbx_strand_id
1 'polypeptide(L)'
;ADIVGIYRYSPTCILAQKRVKLFEDSIQFVKGYRGDANVRYAWYGSGIEGILEVMLHGFGRIRKPANGVAYGSRVYLSPYECSHI
;
A
#
# COMPACT_ATOMS: atom_id res chain seq x y z
N ALA A 1 11.04 3.23 19.38
CA ALA A 1 10.07 4.35 19.28
C ALA A 1 8.74 3.85 19.81
N ASP A 2 8.05 4.66 20.62
CA ASP A 2 6.78 4.25 21.20
C ASP A 2 5.63 4.43 20.21
N ILE A 3 4.66 3.53 20.24
CA ILE A 3 3.47 3.61 19.41
C ILE A 3 2.54 4.66 20.01
N VAL A 4 2.37 5.78 19.29
CA VAL A 4 1.51 6.89 19.75
C VAL A 4 0.04 6.73 19.36
N GLY A 5 -0.27 5.88 18.38
CA GLY A 5 -1.64 5.62 17.95
C GLY A 5 -1.72 4.66 16.77
N ILE A 6 -2.86 3.96 16.66
CA ILE A 6 -3.20 3.07 15.55
C ILE A 6 -4.56 3.50 15.02
N TYR A 7 -4.60 3.83 13.73
CA TYR A 7 -5.81 4.33 13.07
C TYR A 7 -6.17 3.44 11.90
N ARG A 8 -7.45 3.12 11.76
CA ARG A 8 -7.98 2.40 10.61
C ARG A 8 -8.56 3.39 9.60
N TYR A 9 -8.02 3.38 8.39
CA TYR A 9 -8.57 4.15 7.28
C TYR A 9 -9.81 3.45 6.71
N SER A 10 -10.97 4.10 6.83
CA SER A 10 -12.27 3.60 6.35
C SER A 10 -12.99 4.69 5.54
N PRO A 11 -12.56 4.97 4.30
CA PRO A 11 -13.10 6.07 3.52
C PRO A 11 -14.50 5.77 2.99
N THR A 12 -15.38 6.77 3.06
CA THR A 12 -16.73 6.72 2.49
C THR A 12 -16.80 7.28 1.07
N CYS A 13 -15.71 7.90 0.58
CA CYS A 13 -15.72 8.49 -0.76
C CYS A 13 -15.67 7.41 -1.85
N ILE A 14 -16.43 7.64 -2.92
CA ILE A 14 -16.63 6.69 -4.03
C ILE A 14 -15.30 6.27 -4.65
N LEU A 15 -14.34 7.19 -4.78
CA LEU A 15 -13.03 6.90 -5.38
C LEU A 15 -12.25 5.86 -4.57
N ALA A 16 -12.25 5.97 -3.24
CA ALA A 16 -11.55 5.03 -2.40
C ALA A 16 -12.25 3.66 -2.37
N GLN A 17 -13.58 3.64 -2.33
CA GLN A 17 -14.35 2.39 -2.45
C GLN A 17 -14.11 1.69 -3.79
N LYS A 18 -14.04 2.43 -4.90
CA LYS A 18 -13.67 1.88 -6.21
C LYS A 18 -12.26 1.28 -6.22
N ARG A 19 -11.29 1.89 -5.54
CA ARG A 19 -9.93 1.31 -5.43
C ARG A 19 -9.92 0.00 -4.67
N VAL A 20 -10.69 -0.11 -3.58
CA VAL A 20 -10.83 -1.37 -2.84
C VAL A 20 -11.45 -2.44 -3.73
N LYS A 21 -12.54 -2.12 -4.43
CA LYS A 21 -13.18 -3.06 -5.37
C LYS A 21 -12.23 -3.52 -6.48
N LEU A 22 -11.49 -2.61 -7.11
CA LEU A 22 -10.51 -2.97 -8.14
C LEU A 22 -9.40 -3.88 -7.60
N PHE A 23 -8.98 -3.67 -6.35
CA PHE A 23 -8.02 -4.55 -5.69
C PHE A 23 -8.61 -5.95 -5.46
N GLU A 24 -9.83 -6.04 -4.95
CA GLU A 24 -10.55 -7.31 -4.77
C GLU A 24 -10.75 -8.06 -6.10
N ASP A 25 -11.16 -7.36 -7.15
CA ASP A 25 -11.31 -7.92 -8.50
C ASP A 25 -9.97 -8.47 -9.02
N SER A 26 -8.87 -7.75 -8.78
CA SER A 26 -7.52 -8.20 -9.16
C SER A 26 -7.07 -9.44 -8.39
N ILE A 27 -7.45 -9.58 -7.12
CA ILE A 27 -7.19 -10.80 -6.33
C ILE A 27 -7.90 -11.99 -6.98
N GLN A 28 -9.17 -11.85 -7.33
CA GLN A 28 -9.93 -12.95 -7.95
C GLN A 28 -9.34 -13.33 -9.32
N PHE A 29 -8.96 -12.33 -10.12
CA PHE A 29 -8.33 -12.57 -11.41
C PHE A 29 -7.00 -13.33 -11.27
N VAL A 30 -6.09 -12.85 -10.41
CA VAL A 30 -4.78 -13.49 -10.21
C VAL A 30 -4.94 -14.89 -9.61
N LYS A 31 -5.87 -15.08 -8.68
CA LYS A 31 -6.18 -16.39 -8.11
C LYS A 31 -6.68 -17.36 -9.18
N GLY A 32 -7.58 -16.93 -10.07
CA GLY A 32 -8.05 -17.75 -11.19
C GLY A 32 -6.94 -18.14 -12.17
N TYR A 33 -6.00 -17.23 -12.41
CA TYR A 33 -4.89 -17.44 -13.34
C TYR A 33 -3.72 -18.26 -12.75
N ARG A 34 -3.42 -18.09 -11.45
CA ARG A 34 -2.23 -18.65 -10.79
C ARG A 34 -2.54 -19.71 -9.72
N GLY A 35 -3.81 -19.99 -9.44
CA GLY A 35 -4.27 -20.82 -8.33
C GLY A 35 -4.26 -20.10 -6.97
N ASP A 36 -3.31 -19.21 -6.75
CA ASP A 36 -3.20 -18.37 -5.55
C ASP A 36 -2.82 -16.92 -5.92
N ALA A 37 -3.49 -15.96 -5.30
CA ALA A 37 -3.17 -14.53 -5.42
C ALA A 37 -2.00 -14.10 -4.52
N ASN A 38 -1.64 -14.90 -3.50
CA ASN A 38 -0.57 -14.63 -2.55
C ASN A 38 -0.65 -13.22 -1.94
N VAL A 39 -1.85 -12.85 -1.45
CA VAL A 39 -2.11 -11.56 -0.82
C VAL A 39 -1.40 -11.48 0.52
N ARG A 40 -0.66 -10.39 0.76
CA ARG A 40 0.13 -10.19 1.98
C ARG A 40 -0.05 -8.79 2.55
N TYR A 41 0.10 -8.68 3.87
CA TYR A 41 0.30 -7.41 4.55
C TYR A 41 1.77 -6.98 4.45
N ALA A 42 1.99 -5.68 4.39
CA ALA A 42 3.30 -5.06 4.36
C ALA A 42 3.20 -3.61 4.89
N TRP A 43 4.34 -3.04 5.29
CA TRP A 43 4.44 -1.69 5.83
C TRP A 43 4.91 -0.71 4.76
N TYR A 44 4.26 0.45 4.70
CA TYR A 44 4.73 1.59 3.91
C TYR A 44 5.16 2.71 4.88
N GLY A 45 6.47 2.90 5.01
CA GLY A 45 7.04 3.98 5.82
C GLY A 45 7.06 5.30 5.05
N SER A 46 6.43 6.34 5.59
CA SER A 46 6.38 7.67 4.98
C SER A 46 6.08 8.74 6.02
N GLY A 47 6.46 10.00 5.73
CA GLY A 47 5.97 11.17 6.45
C GLY A 47 4.47 11.43 6.19
N ILE A 48 3.89 12.36 6.97
CA ILE A 48 2.45 12.65 6.97
C ILE A 48 1.92 13.06 5.59
N GLU A 49 2.66 13.86 4.84
CA GLU A 49 2.28 14.30 3.49
C GLU A 49 2.19 13.12 2.53
N GLY A 50 3.15 12.20 2.57
CA GLY A 50 3.13 11.01 1.72
C GLY A 50 2.03 10.01 2.11
N ILE A 51 1.69 9.92 3.41
CA ILE A 51 0.53 9.13 3.86
C ILE A 51 -0.77 9.75 3.30
N LEU A 52 -0.92 11.08 3.37
CA LEU A 52 -2.10 11.78 2.83
C LEU A 52 -2.22 11.60 1.31
N GLU A 53 -1.11 11.68 0.57
CA GLU A 53 -1.10 11.42 -0.88
C GLU A 53 -1.56 9.99 -1.20
N VAL A 54 -1.07 8.98 -0.48
CA VAL A 54 -1.48 7.59 -0.65
C VAL A 54 -2.96 7.40 -0.30
N MET A 55 -3.47 8.02 0.76
CA MET A 55 -4.89 7.94 1.10
C MET A 55 -5.78 8.59 0.03
N LEU A 56 -5.38 9.74 -0.53
CA LEU A 56 -6.17 10.45 -1.54
C LEU A 56 -6.10 9.77 -2.92
N HIS A 57 -4.90 9.38 -3.34
CA HIS A 57 -4.62 8.99 -4.72
C HIS A 57 -4.20 7.53 -4.91
N GLY A 58 -3.98 6.79 -3.81
CA GLY A 58 -3.34 5.48 -3.85
C GLY A 58 -1.85 5.57 -4.17
N PHE A 59 -1.24 4.40 -4.38
CA PHE A 59 0.20 4.27 -4.65
C PHE A 59 0.62 4.67 -6.08
N GLY A 60 -0.31 5.12 -6.94
CA GLY A 60 -0.05 5.37 -8.36
C GLY A 60 0.67 6.69 -8.68
N ARG A 61 0.70 7.65 -7.75
CA ARG A 61 1.31 8.99 -7.97
C ARG A 61 2.68 9.16 -7.33
N ILE A 62 3.30 8.06 -6.87
CA ILE A 62 4.47 8.13 -6.00
C ILE A 62 5.70 8.67 -6.76
N ARG A 63 6.34 9.65 -6.13
CA ARG A 63 7.62 10.26 -6.55
C ARG A 63 8.76 9.26 -6.35
N LYS A 64 9.91 9.50 -6.99
CA LYS A 64 11.11 8.67 -6.84
C LYS A 64 11.32 8.27 -5.35
N PRO A 65 11.61 7.00 -5.05
CA PRO A 65 11.75 6.56 -3.67
C PRO A 65 12.82 7.40 -2.96
N ALA A 66 12.50 7.90 -1.77
CA ALA A 66 13.44 8.70 -0.97
C ALA A 66 14.72 7.91 -0.64
N ASN A 67 14.60 6.58 -0.56
CA ASN A 67 15.69 5.67 -0.18
C ASN A 67 16.49 5.15 -1.40
N GLY A 68 16.37 5.81 -2.56
CA GLY A 68 17.07 5.44 -3.79
C GLY A 68 16.32 4.39 -4.63
N VAL A 69 16.97 3.89 -5.69
CA VAL A 69 16.34 3.03 -6.71
C VAL A 69 17.02 1.67 -6.84
N ALA A 70 17.57 1.14 -5.75
CA ALA A 70 18.37 -0.09 -5.74
C ALA A 70 17.63 -1.30 -6.38
N TYR A 71 16.31 -1.38 -6.20
CA TYR A 71 15.45 -2.43 -6.76
C TYR A 71 14.41 -1.88 -7.75
N GLY A 72 14.68 -0.70 -8.31
CA GLY A 72 13.82 0.01 -9.25
C GLY A 72 13.11 1.23 -8.67
N SER A 73 12.39 1.96 -9.52
CA SER A 73 11.77 3.25 -9.19
C SER A 73 10.31 3.14 -8.73
N ARG A 74 9.93 2.02 -8.11
CA ARG A 74 8.55 1.75 -7.68
C ARG A 74 8.39 1.89 -6.17
N VAL A 75 7.23 1.53 -5.65
CA VAL A 75 6.92 1.56 -4.22
C VAL A 75 7.70 0.47 -3.49
N TYR A 76 8.31 0.83 -2.37
CA TYR A 76 8.99 -0.08 -1.46
C TYR A 76 8.07 -0.32 -0.28
N LEU A 77 7.92 -1.59 0.08
CA LEU A 77 7.15 -2.02 1.23
C LEU A 77 8.04 -2.92 2.09
N SER A 78 8.05 -2.71 3.41
CA SER A 78 8.72 -3.61 4.33
C SER A 78 7.79 -4.80 4.63
N PRO A 79 8.30 -6.04 4.70
CA PRO A 79 7.49 -7.20 5.08
C PRO A 79 6.78 -7.00 6.43
N TYR A 80 5.64 -7.65 6.63
CA TYR A 80 4.84 -7.53 7.86
C TYR A 80 5.65 -7.75 9.16
N GLU A 81 6.59 -8.71 9.14
CA GLU A 81 7.46 -9.06 10.28
C GLU A 81 8.60 -8.05 10.50
N CYS A 82 8.84 -7.16 9.53
CA CYS A 82 9.99 -6.27 9.47
C CYS A 82 9.57 -4.79 9.58
N SER A 83 8.79 -4.45 10.61
CA SER A 83 8.29 -3.08 10.82
C SER A 83 9.34 -2.07 11.29
N HIS A 84 10.55 -2.53 11.65
CA HIS A 84 11.61 -1.76 12.30
C HIS A 84 12.85 -1.53 11.39
N ILE A 85 12.76 -1.92 10.11
CA ILE A 85 13.82 -1.70 9.11
C ILE A 85 13.67 -0.32 8.50
#